data_AF-A0A7K6N228-F1
#
_entry.id   AF-A0A7K6N228-F1
#
_cell.length_a   1.000
_cell.length_b   1.000
_cell.length_c   1.000
_cell.angle_alpha   90.00
_cell.angle_beta   90.00
_cell.angle_gamma   90.00
#
_symmetry.space_group_name_H-M   'P 1'
#
loop_
_entity.id
_entity.type
_entity.pdbx_description
1 polymer ?
#
loop_
_entity_poly.entity_id
_entity_poly.type
_entity_poly.pdbx_seq_one_letter_code
_entity_poly.pdbx_strand_id
1 'polypeptide(L)'
;SKGAVQAVQAQNQICVLDIDIQGVKNIKRTDLNPIYISVQPPSIDILEKRLRDRKTETEESLLKRLTAARVDLELSKEPGLFDLVIINDDLEKAYSELKEILLE
;
A
#
# COMPACT_ATOMS: atom_id res chain seq x y z
N SER A 1 -14.68 -6.23 -6.50
CA SER A 1 -15.56 -5.65 -7.55
C SER A 1 -16.25 -4.41 -6.99
N LYS A 2 -16.70 -3.47 -7.84
CA LYS A 2 -17.37 -2.23 -7.38
C LYS A 2 -18.55 -2.52 -6.42
N GLY A 3 -19.36 -3.53 -6.73
CA GLY A 3 -20.48 -3.94 -5.87
C GLY A 3 -20.08 -4.40 -4.47
N ALA A 4 -18.90 -5.03 -4.31
CA ALA A 4 -18.42 -5.42 -2.99
C ALA A 4 -18.04 -4.21 -2.13
N VAL A 5 -17.42 -3.19 -2.73
CA VAL A 5 -17.08 -1.92 -2.05
C VAL A 5 -18.36 -1.23 -1.57
N GLN A 6 -19.35 -1.13 -2.45
CA GLN A 6 -20.65 -0.51 -2.14
C GLN A 6 -21.42 -1.28 -1.05
N ALA A 7 -21.33 -2.61 -1.02
CA ALA A 7 -21.98 -3.42 0.02
C ALA A 7 -21.39 -3.19 1.42
N VAL A 8 -20.08 -2.94 1.52
CA VAL A 8 -19.41 -2.60 2.78
C VAL A 8 -19.76 -1.17 3.20
N GLN A 9 -19.75 -0.22 2.26
CA GLN A 9 -20.18 1.16 2.53
C GLN A 9 -21.63 1.24 3.02
N ALA A 10 -22.52 0.42 2.46
CA ALA A 10 -23.92 0.34 2.90
C ALA A 10 -24.09 -0.14 4.35
N GLN A 11 -23.06 -0.77 4.93
CA GLN A 11 -23.02 -1.21 6.33
C GLN A 11 -22.37 -0.16 7.26
N ASN A 12 -22.12 1.07 6.78
CA ASN A 12 -21.35 2.10 7.50
C ASN A 12 -19.96 1.60 7.95
N GLN A 13 -19.32 0.78 7.12
CA GLN A 13 -17.96 0.30 7.35
C GLN A 13 -16.98 0.86 6.32
N ILE A 14 -15.71 0.99 6.73
CA ILE A 14 -14.62 1.39 5.84
C ILE A 14 -14.15 0.15 5.06
N CYS A 15 -14.22 0.23 3.73
CA CYS A 15 -13.70 -0.82 2.86
C CYS A 15 -12.19 -0.61 2.65
N VAL A 16 -11.37 -1.49 3.20
CA VAL A 16 -9.91 -1.49 2.99
C VAL A 16 -9.60 -2.36 1.76
N LEU A 17 -8.90 -1.77 0.80
CA LEU A 17 -8.47 -2.44 -0.43
C LEU A 17 -6.95 -2.59 -0.42
N ASP A 18 -6.47 -3.82 -0.33
CA ASP A 18 -5.05 -4.16 -0.52
C ASP A 18 -4.82 -4.47 -2.01
N ILE A 19 -4.27 -3.50 -2.74
CA ILE A 19 -4.08 -3.55 -4.19
C ILE A 19 -2.72 -2.97 -4.58
N ASP A 20 -2.17 -3.45 -5.69
CA ASP A 20 -0.95 -2.90 -6.28
C ASP A 20 -1.20 -1.56 -7.02
N ILE A 21 -0.12 -1.00 -7.55
CA ILE A 21 -0.15 0.28 -8.27
C ILE A 21 -0.99 0.24 -9.55
N GLN A 22 -1.13 -0.93 -10.20
CA GLN A 22 -2.01 -1.09 -11.35
C GLN A 22 -3.48 -1.05 -10.92
N GLY A 23 -3.78 -1.69 -9.78
CA GLY A 23 -5.06 -1.58 -9.09
C GLY A 23 -5.40 -0.13 -8.77
N VAL A 24 -4.46 0.64 -8.21
CA VAL A 24 -4.64 2.08 -7.92
C VAL A 24 -5.01 2.85 -9.19
N LYS A 25 -4.28 2.65 -10.29
CA LYS A 25 -4.57 3.29 -11.59
C LYS A 25 -5.94 2.91 -12.12
N ASN A 26 -6.38 1.68 -11.93
CA ASN A 26 -7.72 1.24 -12.33
C ASN A 26 -8.82 1.90 -11.48
N ILE A 27 -8.63 1.99 -10.16
CA ILE A 27 -9.61 2.61 -9.26
C ILE A 27 -9.73 4.11 -9.50
N LYS A 28 -8.63 4.82 -9.85
CA LYS A 28 -8.70 6.24 -10.23
C LYS A 28 -9.56 6.52 -11.47
N ARG A 29 -9.86 5.50 -12.29
CA ARG A 29 -10.77 5.61 -13.44
C ARG A 29 -12.24 5.38 -13.06
N THR A 30 -12.50 5.13 -11.78
CA THR A 30 -13.84 4.91 -11.22
C THR A 30 -14.28 6.09 -10.38
N ASP A 31 -15.56 6.12 -10.04
CA ASP A 31 -16.25 7.08 -9.17
C ASP A 31 -16.21 6.69 -7.68
N LEU A 32 -15.36 5.74 -7.28
CA LEU A 32 -15.28 5.27 -5.89
C LEU A 32 -14.63 6.29 -4.94
N ASN A 33 -13.83 7.24 -5.47
CA ASN A 33 -13.13 8.29 -4.72
C ASN A 33 -12.57 7.82 -3.36
N PRO A 34 -11.74 6.75 -3.32
CA PRO A 34 -11.13 6.29 -2.07
C PRO A 34 -9.99 7.23 -1.64
N ILE A 35 -9.56 7.07 -0.39
CA ILE A 35 -8.29 7.63 0.10
C ILE A 35 -7.16 6.68 -0.35
N TYR A 36 -6.18 7.22 -1.07
CA TYR A 36 -5.03 6.47 -1.57
C TYR A 36 -3.84 6.61 -0.61
N ILE A 37 -3.55 5.54 0.12
CA ILE A 37 -2.46 5.49 1.10
C ILE A 37 -1.35 4.58 0.58
N SER A 38 -0.14 5.12 0.40
CA SER A 38 1.04 4.32 0.07
C SER A 38 1.79 3.96 1.34
N VAL A 39 1.98 2.67 1.61
CA VAL A 39 2.80 2.19 2.73
C VAL A 39 4.14 1.73 2.18
N GLN A 40 5.20 2.46 2.49
CA GLN A 40 6.52 2.23 1.90
C GLN A 40 7.52 1.77 2.96
N PRO A 41 8.47 0.88 2.62
CA PRO A 41 9.60 0.65 3.48
C PRO A 41 10.50 1.90 3.54
N PRO A 42 11.26 2.11 4.63
CA PRO A 42 12.22 3.22 4.73
C PRO A 42 13.32 3.16 3.67
N SER A 43 13.66 1.95 3.20
CA SER A 43 14.55 1.73 2.07
C SER A 43 14.37 0.32 1.50
N ILE A 44 14.79 0.13 0.25
CA ILE A 44 14.82 -1.19 -0.38
C ILE A 44 15.79 -2.13 0.34
N ASP A 45 16.91 -1.63 0.83
CA ASP A 45 17.89 -2.43 1.58
C ASP A 45 17.30 -2.97 2.89
N ILE A 46 16.53 -2.13 3.59
CA ILE A 46 15.81 -2.56 4.81
C ILE A 46 14.71 -3.57 4.46
N LEU A 47 13.99 -3.38 3.35
CA LEU A 47 12.99 -4.35 2.89
C LEU A 47 13.65 -5.70 2.58
N GLU A 48 14.76 -5.72 1.84
CA GLU A 48 15.50 -6.94 1.52
C GLU A 48 15.94 -7.67 2.79
N LYS A 49 16.54 -6.95 3.74
CA LYS A 49 16.96 -7.52 5.01
C LYS A 49 15.78 -8.16 5.75
N ARG A 50 14.64 -7.47 5.85
CA ARG A 50 13.42 -8.00 6.49
C ARG A 50 12.88 -9.25 5.80
N LEU A 51 12.87 -9.28 4.46
CA LEU A 51 12.40 -10.45 3.70
C LEU A 51 13.34 -11.65 3.85
N ARG A 52 14.67 -11.41 3.83
CA ARG A 52 15.68 -12.45 4.09
C ARG A 52 15.58 -13.00 5.53
N ASP A 53 15.39 -12.14 6.52
CA ASP A 53 15.25 -12.53 7.93
C ASP A 53 14.02 -13.40 8.17
N ARG A 54 12.94 -13.24 7.38
CA ARG A 54 11.75 -14.09 7.46
C ARG A 54 12.00 -15.52 7.02
N LYS A 55 13.05 -15.79 6.23
CA LYS A 55 13.46 -17.15 5.73
C LYS A 55 12.32 -17.96 5.08
N THR A 56 11.28 -17.29 4.60
CA THR A 56 10.09 -17.91 4.00
C THR A 56 10.10 -17.85 2.47
N GLU A 57 11.05 -17.11 1.88
CA GLU A 57 11.11 -16.82 0.45
C GLU A 57 12.39 -17.38 -0.18
N THR A 58 12.31 -17.75 -1.46
CA THR A 58 13.49 -18.15 -2.26
C THR A 58 14.18 -16.90 -2.83
N GLU A 59 15.44 -17.01 -3.25
CA GLU A 59 16.15 -15.89 -3.90
C GLU A 59 15.39 -15.34 -5.12
N GLU A 60 14.78 -16.21 -5.92
CA GLU A 60 14.01 -15.79 -7.10
C GLU A 60 12.75 -15.00 -6.70
N SER A 61 11.99 -15.46 -5.69
CA SER A 61 10.79 -14.74 -5.24
C SER A 61 11.15 -13.42 -4.56
N LEU A 62 12.25 -13.41 -3.80
CA LEU A 62 12.80 -12.21 -3.17
C LEU A 62 13.15 -11.15 -4.22
N LEU A 63 13.93 -11.51 -5.25
CA LEU A 63 14.34 -10.60 -6.32
C LEU A 63 13.13 -10.02 -7.06
N LYS A 64 12.12 -10.84 -7.36
CA LYS A 64 10.87 -10.36 -7.99
C LYS A 64 10.16 -9.34 -7.11
N ARG A 65 10.07 -9.61 -5.80
CA ARG A 65 9.42 -8.73 -4.83
C ARG A 65 10.17 -7.41 -4.63
N LEU A 66 11.49 -7.45 -4.56
CA LEU A 66 12.34 -6.25 -4.50
C LEU A 66 12.25 -5.41 -5.78
N THR A 67 12.18 -6.07 -6.93
CA THR A 67 12.00 -5.38 -8.23
C THR A 67 10.65 -4.69 -8.28
N ALA A 68 9.58 -5.38 -7.89
CA ALA A 68 8.25 -4.79 -7.78
C ALA A 68 8.24 -3.60 -6.81
N ALA A 69 8.80 -3.76 -5.61
CA ALA A 69 8.88 -2.68 -4.62
C ALA A 69 9.66 -1.45 -5.13
N ARG A 70 10.73 -1.65 -5.92
CA ARG A 70 11.46 -0.54 -6.58
C ARG A 70 10.58 0.20 -7.57
N VAL A 71 9.86 -0.54 -8.42
CA VAL A 71 8.93 0.05 -9.40
C VAL A 71 7.83 0.82 -8.69
N ASP A 72 7.25 0.25 -7.63
CA ASP A 72 6.19 0.88 -6.84
C ASP A 72 6.69 2.17 -6.16
N LEU A 73 7.92 2.16 -5.63
CA LEU A 73 8.53 3.33 -5.00
C LEU A 73 8.76 4.46 -6.01
N GLU A 74 9.22 4.15 -7.22
CA GLU A 74 9.37 5.16 -8.28
C GLU A 74 8.02 5.72 -8.74
N LEU A 75 7.03 4.85 -8.97
CA LEU A 75 5.68 5.28 -9.37
C LEU A 75 4.99 6.08 -8.26
N SER A 76 5.27 5.80 -6.99
CA SER A 76 4.72 6.56 -5.88
C SER A 76 5.19 8.01 -5.79
N LYS A 77 6.32 8.34 -6.44
CA LYS A 77 6.80 9.71 -6.58
C LYS A 77 6.00 10.50 -7.62
N GLU A 78 5.14 9.85 -8.42
CA GLU A 78 4.25 10.54 -9.35
C GLU A 78 3.28 11.44 -8.57
N PRO A 79 3.29 12.77 -8.79
CA PRO A 79 2.42 13.69 -8.07
C PRO A 79 0.94 13.35 -8.29
N GLY A 80 0.16 13.32 -7.21
CA GLY A 80 -1.29 13.07 -7.26
C GLY A 80 -1.70 11.60 -7.40
N LEU A 81 -0.74 10.65 -7.35
CA LEU A 81 -1.06 9.23 -7.34
C LEU A 81 -1.57 8.77 -5.98
N PHE A 82 -0.95 9.25 -4.90
CA PHE A 82 -1.32 8.95 -3.52
C PHE A 82 -1.68 10.25 -2.80
N ASP A 83 -2.68 10.17 -1.93
CA ASP A 83 -3.04 11.29 -1.05
C ASP A 83 -2.06 11.36 0.12
N LEU A 84 -1.58 10.20 0.58
CA LEU A 84 -0.73 10.05 1.75
C LEU A 84 0.33 8.97 1.54
N VAL A 85 1.49 9.17 2.16
CA VAL A 85 2.62 8.23 2.14
C VAL A 85 3.08 7.98 3.57
N ILE A 86 2.95 6.73 4.03
CA ILE A 86 3.36 6.28 5.35
C ILE A 86 4.66 5.49 5.21
N ILE A 87 5.70 5.89 5.95
CA ILE A 87 6.97 5.17 5.98
C ILE A 87 6.94 4.13 7.10
N ASN A 88 6.86 2.85 6.72
CA ASN A 88 6.84 1.71 7.62
C ASN A 88 8.25 1.31 8.10
N ASP A 89 8.89 2.22 8.83
CA ASP A 89 10.12 1.92 9.56
C ASP A 89 9.81 1.23 10.90
N ASP A 90 8.81 1.74 11.63
CA ASP A 90 8.33 1.20 12.89
C ASP A 90 6.82 0.88 12.77
N LEU A 91 6.44 -0.34 13.14
CA LEU A 91 5.06 -0.83 12.99
C LEU A 91 4.07 -0.02 13.85
N GLU A 92 4.44 0.32 15.09
CA GLU A 92 3.57 1.06 16.01
C GLU A 92 3.36 2.49 15.53
N LYS A 93 4.42 3.12 15.01
CA LYS A 93 4.32 4.46 14.43
C LYS A 93 3.47 4.47 13.17
N ALA A 94 3.75 3.57 12.23
CA ALA A 94 2.99 3.49 10.98
C ALA A 94 1.51 3.17 11.22
N TYR A 95 1.23 2.32 12.23
CA TYR A 95 -0.14 2.02 12.63
C TYR A 95 -0.84 3.22 13.27
N SER A 96 -0.14 3.97 14.12
CA SER A 96 -0.69 5.18 14.75
C SER A 96 -1.01 6.25 13.70
N GLU A 97 -0.09 6.48 12.76
CA GLU A 97 -0.29 7.43 11.65
C GLU A 97 -1.48 7.03 10.78
N LEU A 98 -1.58 5.75 10.40
CA LEU A 98 -2.74 5.23 9.66
C LEU A 98 -4.05 5.44 10.43
N LYS A 99 -4.04 5.24 11.75
CA LYS A 99 -5.23 5.38 12.60
C LYS A 99 -5.68 6.84 12.71
N GLU A 100 -4.73 7.78 12.85
CA GLU A 100 -5.05 9.21 12.87
C GLU A 100 -5.73 9.64 11.58
N ILE A 101 -5.21 9.20 10.43
CA ILE A 101 -5.78 9.48 9.10
C ILE A 101 -7.21 8.94 8.96
N LEU A 102 -7.50 7.75 9.50
CA LEU A 102 -8.83 7.12 9.37
C LEU A 102 -9.86 7.66 10.36
N LEU A 103 -9.44 8.45 11.37
CA LEU A 103 -10.31 9.02 12.40
C LEU A 103 -10.67 10.48 12.15
N GLU A 104 -10.03 11.16 11.19
CA GLU A 104 -10.45 12.46 10.64
C GLU A 104 -11.69 12.35 9.74
#